data_AF-A0A7J6TXD4-F1
#
_entry.id   AF-A0A7J6TXD4-F1
#
_cell.length_a   1.000
_cell.length_b   1.000
_cell.length_c   1.000
_cell.angle_alpha   90.00
_cell.angle_beta   90.00
_cell.angle_gamma   90.00
#
_symmetry.space_group_name_H-M   'P 1'
#
loop_
_entity.id
_entity.type
_entity.pdbx_description
1 polymer ?
#
loop_
_entity_poly.entity_id
_entity_poly.type
_entity_poly.pdbx_seq_one_letter_code
_entity_poly.pdbx_strand_id
1 'polypeptide(L)'
;RQFVREWSVEGEEERRQCFEPVIDALKRYVPVGGRVIVPGCGMGRSVLEVCAAGYEALGNEFSYHMLIASNLMLNVGLDKFTMKVFPYLMSLGGRKKKDAHLRGIEVPDVSAYDMACSSESGSMGMSAGEFVE
;
A
#
# COMPACT_ATOMS: atom_id res chain seq x y z
N ARG A 1 -5.10 -8.31 -7.80
CA ARG A 1 -6.11 -7.72 -6.87
C ARG A 1 -5.48 -6.79 -5.84
N GLN A 2 -4.18 -6.91 -5.54
CA GLN A 2 -3.49 -6.07 -4.56
C GLN A 2 -3.70 -4.56 -4.80
N PHE A 3 -3.72 -4.08 -6.05
CA PHE A 3 -4.07 -2.68 -6.41
C PHE A 3 -5.34 -2.16 -5.74
N VAL A 4 -6.39 -2.99 -5.65
CA VAL A 4 -7.63 -2.60 -4.99
C VAL A 4 -7.41 -2.42 -3.50
N ARG A 5 -6.83 -3.43 -2.85
CA ARG A 5 -6.58 -3.42 -1.41
C ARG A 5 -5.71 -2.22 -1.02
N GLU A 6 -4.58 -2.01 -1.69
CA GLU A 6 -3.57 -1.07 -1.24
C GLU A 6 -3.69 0.35 -1.81
N TRP A 7 -4.32 0.54 -2.97
CA TRP A 7 -4.27 1.83 -3.68
C TRP A 7 -5.61 2.27 -4.27
N SER A 8 -6.73 1.71 -3.83
CA SER A 8 -8.07 2.17 -4.21
C SER A 8 -8.89 2.58 -3.01
N VAL A 9 -9.92 3.39 -3.25
CA VAL A 9 -10.90 3.77 -2.22
C VAL A 9 -11.67 2.53 -1.74
N GLU A 10 -11.97 1.58 -2.63
CA GLU A 10 -12.68 0.35 -2.27
C GLU A 10 -11.91 -0.54 -1.28
N GLY A 11 -10.59 -0.41 -1.23
CA GLY A 11 -9.74 -1.12 -0.27
C GLY A 11 -9.62 -0.43 1.09
N GLU A 12 -10.13 0.79 1.25
CA GLU A 12 -9.93 1.61 2.45
C GLU A 12 -10.36 0.88 3.73
N GLU A 13 -11.57 0.32 3.76
CA GLU A 13 -12.07 -0.38 4.95
C GLU A 13 -11.23 -1.61 5.30
N GLU A 14 -10.76 -2.37 4.30
CA GLU A 14 -9.87 -3.52 4.52
C GLU A 14 -8.52 -3.05 5.09
N ARG A 15 -7.95 -1.97 4.53
CA ARG A 15 -6.71 -1.37 5.04
C ARG A 15 -6.91 -0.87 6.46
N ARG A 16 -8.00 -0.18 6.73
CA ARG A 16 -8.34 0.38 8.04
C ARG A 16 -8.30 -0.72 9.11
N GLN A 17 -9.00 -1.81 8.88
CA GLN A 17 -9.05 -2.96 9.79
C GLN A 17 -7.69 -3.67 9.96
N CYS A 18 -6.81 -3.61 8.95
CA CYS A 18 -5.53 -4.31 8.97
C CYS A 18 -4.36 -3.45 9.48
N PHE A 19 -4.32 -2.18 9.10
CA PHE A 19 -3.19 -1.28 9.31
C PHE A 19 -3.35 -0.43 10.57
N GLU A 20 -4.56 0.06 10.88
CA GLU A 20 -4.77 0.88 12.09
C GLU A 20 -4.34 0.15 13.37
N PRO A 21 -4.69 -1.14 13.61
CA PRO A 21 -4.27 -1.82 14.83
C PRO A 21 -2.74 -1.92 14.96
N VAL A 22 -2.04 -2.06 13.84
CA VAL A 22 -0.57 -2.12 13.81
C VAL A 22 0.01 -0.74 14.10
N ILE A 23 -0.50 0.31 13.46
CA ILE A 23 -0.04 1.69 13.66
C ILE A 23 -0.32 2.15 15.10
N ASP A 24 -1.46 1.80 15.67
CA ASP A 24 -1.80 2.11 17.07
C ASP A 24 -0.89 1.36 18.05
N ALA A 25 -0.55 0.11 17.75
CA ALA A 25 0.45 -0.63 18.52
C ALA A 25 1.82 0.04 18.43
N LEU A 26 2.24 0.50 17.25
CA LEU A 26 3.49 1.26 17.10
C LEU A 26 3.47 2.53 17.96
N LYS A 27 2.39 3.32 17.89
CA LYS A 27 2.22 4.54 18.73
C LYS A 27 2.31 4.27 20.22
N ARG A 28 1.86 3.09 20.66
CA ARG A 28 1.87 2.70 22.06
C ARG A 28 3.21 2.18 22.55
N TYR A 29 3.93 1.45 21.71
CA TYR A 29 5.09 0.65 22.13
C TYR A 29 6.42 1.10 21.54
N VAL A 30 6.40 1.90 20.48
CA VAL A 30 7.60 2.35 19.76
C VAL A 30 7.65 3.88 19.82
N PRO A 31 8.76 4.48 20.28
CA PRO A 31 8.93 5.93 20.26
C PRO A 31 8.84 6.46 18.82
N VAL A 32 8.29 7.66 18.65
CA VAL A 32 8.26 8.36 17.36
C VAL A 32 9.69 8.50 16.82
N GLY A 33 9.86 8.31 15.51
CA GLY A 33 11.19 8.20 14.88
C GLY A 33 11.87 6.84 15.06
N GLY A 34 11.22 5.87 15.71
CA GLY A 34 11.70 4.50 15.78
C GLY A 34 11.77 3.82 14.41
N ARG A 35 12.71 2.89 14.26
CA ARG A 35 12.88 2.09 13.04
C ARG A 35 11.92 0.90 13.04
N VAL A 36 11.15 0.77 11.96
CA VAL A 36 10.14 -0.26 11.77
C VAL A 36 10.41 -0.99 10.46
N ILE A 37 10.47 -2.31 10.51
CA ILE A 37 10.56 -3.16 9.32
C ILE A 37 9.20 -3.81 9.04
N VAL A 38 8.79 -3.80 7.78
CA VAL A 38 7.54 -4.40 7.31
C VAL A 38 7.89 -5.53 6.33
N PRO A 39 8.03 -6.78 6.81
CA PRO A 39 8.28 -7.93 5.95
C PRO A 39 7.05 -8.27 5.10
N GLY A 40 7.27 -8.70 3.85
CA GLY A 40 6.20 -9.04 2.91
C GLY A 40 5.28 -7.84 2.65
N CYS A 41 5.85 -6.67 2.38
CA CYS A 41 5.10 -5.42 2.33
C CYS A 41 4.23 -5.24 1.07
N GLY A 42 4.24 -6.20 0.13
CA GLY A 42 3.42 -6.11 -1.08
C GLY A 42 3.82 -4.88 -1.91
N MET A 43 2.85 -4.03 -2.26
CA MET A 43 3.15 -2.83 -3.05
C MET A 43 3.52 -1.61 -2.18
N GLY A 44 3.73 -1.81 -0.88
CA GLY A 44 4.33 -0.81 0.00
C GLY A 44 3.39 0.24 0.57
N ARG A 45 2.07 0.09 0.42
CA ARG A 45 1.11 1.03 1.06
C ARG A 45 1.26 1.04 2.59
N SER A 46 1.42 -0.12 3.22
CA SER A 46 1.61 -0.20 4.68
C SER A 46 2.89 0.50 5.14
N VAL A 47 3.97 0.41 4.36
CA VAL A 47 5.25 1.10 4.65
C VAL A 47 5.06 2.61 4.59
N LEU A 48 4.31 3.10 3.59
CA LEU A 48 3.97 4.51 3.47
C LEU A 48 3.13 5.01 4.65
N GLU A 49 2.13 4.25 5.10
CA GLU A 49 1.29 4.61 6.25
C GLU A 49 2.10 4.65 7.57
N VAL A 50 3.04 3.71 7.75
CA VAL A 50 3.97 3.69 8.91
C VAL A 50 4.91 4.90 8.85
N CYS A 51 5.44 5.22 7.66
CA CYS A 51 6.25 6.42 7.44
C CYS A 51 5.47 7.70 7.76
N ALA A 52 4.22 7.79 7.28
CA ALA A 52 3.32 8.91 7.53
C ALA A 52 2.94 9.08 9.01
N ALA A 53 3.00 8.00 9.78
CA ALA A 53 2.83 8.02 11.23
C ALA A 53 4.08 8.51 12.00
N GLY A 54 5.16 8.88 11.30
CA GLY A 54 6.38 9.45 11.89
C GLY A 54 7.47 8.42 12.25
N TYR A 55 7.43 7.23 11.65
CA TYR A 55 8.45 6.19 11.87
C TYR A 55 9.39 6.06 10.68
N GLU A 56 10.63 5.61 10.93
CA GLU A 56 11.53 5.21 9.86
C GLU A 56 11.13 3.82 9.36
N ALA A 57 10.52 3.76 8.18
CA ALA A 57 9.87 2.56 7.67
C ALA A 57 10.70 1.88 6.57
N LEU A 58 11.05 0.61 6.78
CA LEU A 58 11.72 -0.23 5.79
C LEU A 58 10.79 -1.36 5.36
N GLY A 59 10.36 -1.35 4.10
CA GLY A 59 9.67 -2.49 3.50
C GLY A 59 10.65 -3.58 3.07
N ASN A 60 10.25 -4.84 3.17
CA ASN A 60 10.91 -5.96 2.52
C ASN A 60 9.91 -6.75 1.68
N GLU A 61 10.29 -7.09 0.45
CA GLU A 61 9.48 -7.90 -0.45
C GLU A 61 10.37 -8.74 -1.37
N PHE A 62 9.92 -9.97 -1.66
CA PHE A 62 10.64 -10.91 -2.51
C PHE A 62 10.03 -10.99 -3.93
N SER A 63 8.72 -10.82 -4.05
CA SER A 63 8.02 -10.94 -5.33
C SER A 63 8.32 -9.76 -6.25
N TYR A 64 8.97 -10.02 -7.38
CA TYR A 64 9.19 -9.01 -8.43
C TYR A 64 7.91 -8.34 -8.93
N HIS A 65 6.78 -9.06 -8.94
CA HIS A 65 5.49 -8.46 -9.33
C HIS A 65 5.08 -7.35 -8.37
N MET A 66 5.32 -7.55 -7.07
CA MET A 66 5.02 -6.57 -6.04
C MET A 66 6.03 -5.44 -6.04
N LEU A 67 7.33 -5.73 -6.22
CA LEU A 67 8.38 -4.72 -6.31
C LEU A 67 8.22 -3.77 -7.51
N ILE A 68 7.85 -4.30 -8.68
CA ILE A 68 7.61 -3.46 -9.87
C ILE A 68 6.37 -2.59 -9.65
N ALA A 69 5.30 -3.17 -9.10
CA ALA A 69 4.08 -2.43 -8.79
C ALA A 69 4.30 -1.38 -7.69
N SER A 70 5.09 -1.69 -6.64
CA SER A 70 5.42 -0.75 -5.57
C SER A 70 6.20 0.43 -6.12
N ASN A 71 7.21 0.17 -6.97
CA ASN A 71 7.99 1.23 -7.60
C ASN A 71 7.12 2.16 -8.45
N LEU A 72 6.15 1.61 -9.19
CA LEU A 72 5.17 2.42 -9.93
C LEU A 72 4.35 3.31 -8.99
N MET A 73 3.80 2.77 -7.91
CA MET A 73 2.89 3.51 -7.03
C MET A 73 3.61 4.53 -6.15
N LEU A 74 4.84 4.22 -5.70
CA LEU A 74 5.58 5.03 -4.73
C LEU A 74 6.47 6.09 -5.38
N ASN A 75 7.12 5.77 -6.51
CA ASN A 75 8.23 6.58 -7.02
C ASN A 75 7.91 7.36 -8.30
N VAL A 76 6.87 6.99 -9.06
CA VAL A 76 6.54 7.66 -10.33
C VAL A 76 5.85 9.01 -10.12
N GLY A 77 5.35 9.30 -8.92
CA GLY A 77 4.66 10.55 -8.62
C GLY A 77 3.27 10.62 -9.26
N LEU A 78 2.50 9.53 -9.14
CA LEU A 78 1.14 9.47 -9.68
C LEU A 78 0.19 10.36 -8.87
N ASP A 79 -0.54 11.23 -9.55
CA ASP A 79 -1.69 11.92 -8.96
C ASP A 79 -2.83 10.95 -8.68
N LYS A 80 -3.77 11.36 -7.82
CA LYS A 80 -4.96 10.58 -7.49
C LYS A 80 -5.78 10.23 -8.74
N PHE A 81 -6.26 8.99 -8.79
CA PHE A 81 -7.17 8.46 -9.82
C PHE A 81 -6.65 8.55 -11.26
N THR A 82 -5.34 8.61 -11.45
CA THR A 82 -4.69 8.69 -12.76
C THR A 82 -4.73 7.38 -13.55
N MET A 83 -4.86 6.23 -12.87
CA MET A 83 -4.91 4.92 -13.48
C MET A 83 -6.24 4.21 -13.22
N LYS A 84 -6.65 3.37 -14.16
CA LYS A 84 -7.84 2.51 -14.04
C LYS A 84 -7.45 1.05 -14.27
N VAL A 85 -7.75 0.20 -13.28
CA VAL A 85 -7.48 -1.25 -13.33
C VAL A 85 -8.79 -2.05 -13.35
N PHE A 86 -8.78 -3.22 -13.99
CA PHE A 86 -9.93 -4.13 -14.08
C PHE A 86 -9.66 -5.45 -13.35
N PRO A 87 -9.64 -5.44 -12.00
CA PRO A 87 -9.10 -6.51 -11.18
C PRO A 87 -9.96 -7.80 -11.16
N TYR A 88 -11.21 -7.69 -11.61
CA TYR A 88 -12.19 -8.78 -11.58
C TYR A 88 -12.49 -9.35 -12.97
N LEU A 89 -11.79 -8.91 -14.02
CA LEU A 89 -12.08 -9.30 -15.40
C LEU A 89 -12.15 -10.83 -15.60
N MET A 90 -11.23 -11.57 -14.97
CA MET A 90 -11.18 -13.04 -15.03
C MET A 90 -12.05 -13.74 -13.97
N SER A 91 -12.71 -12.98 -13.09
CA SER A 91 -13.51 -13.52 -11.97
C SER A 91 -14.97 -13.72 -12.39
N LEU A 92 -15.28 -14.88 -12.97
CA LEU A 92 -16.59 -15.18 -13.54
C LEU A 92 -17.61 -15.76 -12.54
N GLY A 93 -17.15 -16.26 -11.39
CA GLY A 93 -18.00 -16.80 -10.32
C GLY A 93 -18.48 -15.72 -9.34
N GLY A 94 -19.60 -15.98 -8.65
CA GLY A 94 -20.08 -15.13 -7.55
C GLY A 94 -20.58 -13.73 -7.94
N ARG A 95 -20.89 -13.50 -9.23
CA ARG A 95 -21.34 -12.20 -9.74
C ARG A 95 -22.84 -12.02 -9.53
N LYS A 96 -23.26 -10.91 -8.91
CA LYS A 96 -24.68 -10.53 -8.79
C LYS A 96 -25.26 -9.99 -10.10
N LYS A 97 -24.44 -9.31 -10.91
CA LYS A 97 -24.79 -8.77 -12.23
C LYS A 97 -23.81 -9.30 -13.28
N LYS A 98 -24.28 -9.51 -14.51
CA LYS A 98 -23.44 -10.00 -15.62
C LYS A 98 -22.19 -9.15 -15.80
N ASP A 99 -22.34 -7.83 -15.78
CA ASP A 99 -21.24 -6.90 -16.09
C ASP A 99 -20.40 -6.50 -14.87
N ALA A 100 -20.65 -7.09 -13.68
CA ALA A 100 -19.93 -6.72 -12.46
C ALA A 100 -18.40 -6.92 -12.55
N HIS A 101 -17.95 -7.91 -13.34
CA HIS A 101 -16.55 -8.20 -13.59
C HIS A 101 -15.83 -7.18 -14.50
N LEU A 102 -16.58 -6.37 -15.24
CA LEU A 102 -16.07 -5.31 -16.12
C LEU A 102 -15.88 -3.98 -15.38
N ARG A 103 -16.16 -3.94 -14.08
CA ARG A 103 -15.97 -2.72 -13.27
C ARG A 103 -14.48 -2.35 -13.21
N GLY A 104 -14.17 -1.15 -13.71
CA GLY A 104 -12.88 -0.50 -13.50
C GLY A 104 -12.81 0.10 -12.09
N ILE A 105 -11.63 0.06 -11.50
CA ILE A 105 -11.30 0.67 -10.21
C ILE A 105 -10.16 1.67 -10.43
N GLU A 106 -10.32 2.87 -9.88
CA GLU A 106 -9.37 3.96 -10.03
C GLU A 106 -8.31 3.93 -8.93
N VAL A 107 -7.05 4.10 -9.31
CA VAL A 107 -5.88 4.07 -8.45
C VAL A 107 -4.85 5.11 -8.93
N PRO A 108 -3.98 5.66 -8.07
CA PRO A 108 -4.05 5.57 -6.61
C PRO A 108 -5.20 6.42 -6.02
N ASP A 109 -5.71 6.04 -4.85
CA ASP A 109 -6.59 6.88 -4.03
C ASP A 109 -5.86 8.03 -3.32
N VAL A 110 -4.55 7.88 -3.11
CA VAL A 110 -3.66 8.86 -2.49
C VAL A 110 -2.37 9.02 -3.28
N SER A 111 -1.87 10.25 -3.45
CA SER A 111 -0.53 10.47 -3.97
C SER A 111 0.48 10.06 -2.89
N ALA A 112 1.40 9.16 -3.24
CA ALA A 112 2.45 8.71 -2.32
C ALA A 112 3.35 9.88 -1.90
N TYR A 113 3.64 10.78 -2.85
CA TYR A 113 4.43 11.99 -2.61
C TYR A 113 3.73 12.93 -1.63
N ASP A 114 2.45 13.25 -1.85
CA ASP A 114 1.70 14.15 -0.97
C ASP A 114 1.61 13.58 0.45
N MET A 115 1.37 12.28 0.56
CA MET A 115 1.31 11.59 1.85
C MET A 115 2.68 11.64 2.58
N ALA A 116 3.76 11.40 1.86
CA ALA A 116 5.13 11.47 2.37
C ALA A 116 5.64 12.90 2.63
N CYS A 117 4.99 13.95 2.11
CA CYS A 117 5.33 15.34 2.42
C CYS A 117 4.44 15.94 3.54
N SER A 118 3.29 15.33 3.82
CA SER A 118 2.30 15.89 4.77
C SER A 118 2.63 15.66 6.24
N SER A 119 3.57 14.78 6.56
CA SER A 119 3.99 14.47 7.93
C SER A 119 5.41 14.99 8.20
N GLU A 120 5.80 15.11 9.47
CA GLU A 120 7.23 15.11 9.84
C GLU A 120 7.77 13.70 9.58
N SER A 121 7.79 13.32 8.30
CA SER A 121 7.89 11.93 7.86
C SER A 121 9.25 11.36 8.22
N GLY A 122 9.23 10.14 8.75
CA GLY A 122 10.45 9.35 8.88
C GLY A 122 11.01 8.99 7.50
N SER A 123 12.20 8.40 7.47
CA SER A 123 12.76 7.89 6.22
C SER A 123 11.98 6.65 5.74
N MET A 124 11.77 6.53 4.43
CA MET A 124 11.16 5.36 3.81
C MET A 124 12.17 4.63 2.92
N GLY A 125 12.24 3.30 3.06
CA GLY A 125 13.07 2.44 2.23
C GLY A 125 12.35 1.15 1.81
N MET A 126 12.89 0.48 0.79
CA MET A 126 12.41 -0.81 0.30
C MET A 126 13.61 -1.72 0.01
N SER A 127 13.60 -2.94 0.56
CA SER A 127 14.60 -3.99 0.30
C SER A 127 13.98 -5.13 -0.51
N ALA A 128 14.66 -5.54 -1.57
CA ALA A 128 14.26 -6.65 -2.42
C ALA A 128 15.03 -7.92 -2.03
N GLY A 129 14.32 -8.97 -1.62
CA GLY A 129 14.95 -10.23 -1.22
C GLY A 129 14.10 -11.04 -0.25
N GLU A 130 14.53 -12.26 0.04
CA GLU A 130 13.94 -13.07 1.10
C GLU A 130 14.19 -12.40 2.46
N PHE A 131 13.20 -12.41 3.36
CA PHE A 131 13.28 -11.66 4.61
C PHE A 131 14.36 -12.17 5.58
N VAL A 132 14.69 -13.46 5.52
CA VAL A 132 15.59 -14.14 6.47
C VAL A 132 17.04 -14.15 5.97
N GLU A 133 17.28 -13.82 4.69
CA GLU A 133 18.61 -13.71 4.09
C GLU A 133 19.17 -12.29 4.24
#